data_AF-U5XM66-F1
#
_entry.id   AF-U5XM66-F1
#
_cell.length_a   1.000
_cell.length_b   1.000
_cell.length_c   1.000
_cell.angle_alpha   90.00
_cell.angle_beta   90.00
_cell.angle_gamma   90.00
#
_symmetry.space_group_name_H-M   'P 1'
#
loop_
_entity.id
_entity.type
_entity.pdbx_description
1 polymer ?
#
loop_
_entity_poly.entity_id
_entity_poly.type
_entity_poly.pdbx_seq_one_letter_code
_entity_poly.pdbx_strand_id
1 'polypeptide(L)'
;MAQVVYYFTSAISLGAPDRKVSFTVPTGNFGDIFAGYVAKRMGLPIDRLVIATNDNDILARTLKTGRYEMKPVVATTSPSMDIQISSNFERLLFESYGRDSAAVRSAMSGLRQSGAFEIQPEALKAIRREFKAGRATQKQVAETIRATLAETGYLLDPHTATGIFVASKNAKGTSPMVTLATAHP
;
A
#
# COMPACT_ATOMS: atom_id res chain seq x y z
N MET A 1 9.93 7.18 9.81
CA MET A 1 11.41 7.12 9.83
C MET A 1 11.90 5.74 10.24
N ALA A 2 11.58 5.25 11.44
CA ALA A 2 12.02 3.92 11.91
C ALA A 2 11.62 2.75 10.97
N GLN A 3 10.44 2.84 10.36
CA GLN A 3 9.91 1.83 9.43
C GLN A 3 10.77 1.59 8.17
N VAL A 4 11.64 2.54 7.79
CA VAL A 4 12.52 2.38 6.62
C VAL A 4 13.48 1.19 6.81
N VAL A 5 13.90 0.93 8.05
CA VAL A 5 14.94 -0.04 8.38
C VAL A 5 14.59 -1.45 7.90
N TYR A 6 13.35 -1.92 8.12
CA TYR A 6 12.99 -3.29 7.76
C TYR A 6 12.85 -3.53 6.24
N TYR A 7 12.67 -2.48 5.44
CA TYR A 7 12.77 -2.62 3.97
C TYR A 7 14.21 -2.92 3.56
N PHE A 8 15.19 -2.25 4.17
CA PHE A 8 16.60 -2.53 3.92
C PHE A 8 16.99 -3.92 4.43
N THR A 9 16.67 -4.25 5.69
CA THR A 9 17.11 -5.53 6.25
C THR A 9 16.49 -6.71 5.51
N SER A 10 15.21 -6.68 5.16
CA SER A 10 14.57 -7.74 4.37
C SER A 10 15.13 -7.82 2.94
N ALA A 11 15.42 -6.69 2.29
CA ALA A 11 16.00 -6.69 0.96
C ALA A 11 17.44 -7.21 0.95
N ILE A 12 18.26 -6.86 1.95
CA ILE A 12 19.62 -7.42 2.15
C ILE A 12 19.53 -8.91 2.45
N SER A 13 18.57 -9.30 3.30
CA SER A 13 18.00 -10.66 3.47
C SER A 13 17.98 -11.47 2.17
N LEU A 14 17.49 -10.77 1.17
CA LEU A 14 17.20 -11.25 -0.15
C LEU A 14 18.20 -10.70 -1.18
N GLY A 15 19.48 -10.52 -0.87
CA GLY A 15 20.51 -10.27 -1.90
C GLY A 15 20.48 -8.90 -2.59
N ALA A 16 19.90 -7.87 -1.97
CA ALA A 16 20.18 -6.50 -2.37
C ALA A 16 21.67 -6.16 -2.09
N PRO A 17 22.32 -5.33 -2.93
CA PRO A 17 21.75 -4.57 -4.04
C PRO A 17 21.71 -5.32 -5.39
N ASP A 18 22.24 -6.54 -5.48
CA ASP A 18 22.44 -7.26 -6.74
C ASP A 18 21.13 -7.76 -7.38
N ARG A 19 20.06 -7.88 -6.59
CA ARG A 19 18.71 -8.16 -7.10
C ARG A 19 17.66 -7.22 -6.54
N LYS A 20 16.61 -6.99 -7.32
CA LYS A 20 15.45 -6.21 -6.89
C LYS A 20 14.51 -7.01 -6.00
N VAL A 21 13.79 -6.32 -5.13
CA VAL A 21 12.75 -6.91 -4.26
C VAL A 21 11.45 -6.14 -4.41
N SER A 22 10.31 -6.84 -4.39
CA SER A 22 8.98 -6.21 -4.35
C SER A 22 8.38 -6.34 -2.95
N PHE A 23 7.54 -5.38 -2.58
CA PHE A 23 6.88 -5.36 -1.28
C PHE A 23 5.37 -5.22 -1.43
N THR A 24 4.61 -6.01 -0.67
CA THR A 24 3.17 -5.81 -0.48
C THR A 24 2.89 -5.45 0.98
N VAL A 25 2.11 -4.40 1.19
CA VAL A 25 1.87 -3.83 2.52
C VAL A 25 0.37 -3.72 2.78
N PRO A 26 -0.18 -4.42 3.78
CA PRO A 26 -1.50 -4.14 4.33
C PRO A 26 -1.54 -2.67 4.81
N THR A 27 -2.31 -1.83 4.13
CA THR A 27 -2.20 -0.37 4.26
C THR A 27 -3.51 0.24 4.73
N GLY A 28 -3.46 0.90 5.90
CA GLY A 28 -4.43 1.91 6.33
C GLY A 28 -3.91 3.32 6.01
N ASN A 29 -3.23 3.94 6.98
CA ASN A 29 -2.78 5.35 6.92
C ASN A 29 -1.58 5.66 6.00
N PHE A 30 -1.13 4.75 5.15
CA PHE A 30 -0.01 4.92 4.20
C PHE A 30 1.41 5.05 4.78
N GLY A 31 1.58 5.22 6.10
CA GLY A 31 2.90 5.49 6.71
C GLY A 31 3.94 4.40 6.44
N ASP A 32 3.53 3.14 6.56
CA ASP A 32 4.39 1.98 6.34
C ASP A 32 4.90 1.91 4.89
N ILE A 33 3.99 1.84 3.92
CA ILE A 33 4.38 1.74 2.51
C ILE A 33 5.09 3.01 2.01
N PHE A 34 4.82 4.18 2.62
CA PHE A 34 5.60 5.38 2.37
C PHE A 34 7.04 5.25 2.87
N ALA A 35 7.30 4.53 3.96
CA ALA A 35 8.67 4.21 4.37
C ALA A 35 9.39 3.32 3.33
N GLY A 36 8.68 2.39 2.70
CA GLY A 36 9.20 1.63 1.55
C GLY A 36 9.54 2.52 0.35
N TYR A 37 8.71 3.54 0.09
CA TYR A 37 9.00 4.56 -0.91
C TYR A 37 10.25 5.38 -0.56
N VAL A 38 10.40 5.79 0.69
CA VAL A 38 11.61 6.46 1.16
C VAL A 38 12.84 5.57 0.96
N ALA A 39 12.78 4.28 1.33
CA ALA A 39 13.87 3.32 1.09
C ALA A 39 14.25 3.23 -0.40
N LYS A 40 13.25 3.18 -1.29
CA LYS A 40 13.47 3.19 -2.74
C LYS A 40 14.15 4.48 -3.20
N ARG A 41 13.71 5.64 -2.70
CA ARG A 41 14.31 6.95 -3.03
C ARG A 41 15.74 7.10 -2.47
N MET A 42 16.10 6.36 -1.42
CA MET A 42 17.46 6.27 -0.89
C MET A 42 18.38 5.37 -1.72
N GLY A 43 17.86 4.65 -2.72
CA GLY A 43 18.66 3.81 -3.63
C GLY A 43 18.49 2.30 -3.43
N LEU A 44 17.63 1.86 -2.49
CA LEU A 44 17.33 0.43 -2.35
C LEU A 44 16.63 -0.08 -3.63
N PRO A 45 17.07 -1.19 -4.26
CA PRO A 45 16.52 -1.67 -5.51
C PRO A 45 15.15 -2.32 -5.30
N ILE A 46 14.13 -1.50 -5.12
CA ILE A 46 12.73 -1.93 -5.03
C ILE A 46 12.13 -1.94 -6.43
N ASP A 47 11.58 -3.08 -6.85
CA ASP A 47 10.86 -3.20 -8.11
C ASP A 47 9.46 -2.55 -7.99
N ARG A 48 8.60 -3.10 -7.14
CA ARG A 48 7.23 -2.63 -6.91
C ARG A 48 6.91 -2.44 -5.43
N LEU A 49 6.12 -1.41 -5.13
CA LEU A 49 5.40 -1.24 -3.87
C LEU A 49 3.91 -1.50 -4.12
N VAL A 50 3.32 -2.46 -3.42
CA VAL A 50 1.93 -2.88 -3.62
C VAL A 50 1.11 -2.57 -2.38
N ILE A 51 0.12 -1.70 -2.53
CA ILE A 51 -0.83 -1.32 -1.50
C ILE A 51 -1.92 -2.38 -1.42
N ALA A 52 -2.06 -3.05 -0.27
CA ALA A 52 -3.17 -3.96 -0.02
C ALA A 52 -4.19 -3.28 0.90
N THR A 53 -5.41 -3.08 0.41
CA THR A 53 -6.52 -2.56 1.22
C THR A 53 -7.58 -3.63 1.46
N ASN A 54 -8.33 -3.48 2.55
CA ASN A 54 -9.57 -4.23 2.75
C ASN A 54 -10.73 -3.55 1.99
N ASP A 55 -11.98 -3.80 2.39
CA ASP A 55 -13.17 -3.19 1.79
C ASP A 55 -13.17 -1.64 1.83
N ASN A 56 -12.39 -1.02 2.74
CA ASN A 56 -12.11 0.42 2.78
C ASN A 56 -11.01 0.80 1.77
N ASP A 57 -11.39 0.80 0.50
CA ASP A 57 -10.48 0.73 -0.65
C ASP A 57 -10.10 2.07 -1.29
N ILE A 58 -10.09 3.17 -0.53
CA ILE A 58 -9.84 4.52 -1.07
C ILE A 58 -8.55 4.62 -1.87
N LEU A 59 -7.47 3.97 -1.42
CA LEU A 59 -6.20 3.95 -2.12
C LEU A 59 -6.30 3.14 -3.43
N ALA A 60 -6.91 1.96 -3.41
CA ALA A 60 -7.07 1.14 -4.61
C ALA A 60 -7.93 1.84 -5.67
N ARG A 61 -9.02 2.51 -5.26
CA ARG A 61 -9.83 3.35 -6.14
C ARG A 61 -9.03 4.51 -6.71
N THR A 62 -8.29 5.23 -5.86
CA THR A 62 -7.44 6.36 -6.28
C THR A 62 -6.43 5.93 -7.33
N LEU A 63 -5.71 4.82 -7.13
CA LEU A 63 -4.76 4.33 -8.12
C LEU A 63 -5.45 3.91 -9.44
N LYS A 64 -6.69 3.42 -9.38
CA LYS A 64 -7.46 3.02 -10.57
C LYS A 64 -8.02 4.21 -11.34
N THR A 65 -8.53 5.24 -10.67
CA THR A 65 -9.30 6.31 -11.32
C THR A 65 -8.61 7.66 -11.32
N GLY A 66 -7.66 7.90 -10.41
CA GLY A 66 -7.11 9.23 -10.14
C GLY A 66 -7.95 10.07 -9.19
N ARG A 67 -9.16 9.63 -8.86
CA ARG A 67 -10.08 10.33 -7.95
C ARG A 67 -9.92 9.79 -6.54
N TYR A 68 -9.45 10.64 -5.64
CA TYR A 68 -9.37 10.36 -4.21
C TYR A 68 -10.67 10.84 -3.55
N GLU A 69 -11.52 9.90 -3.12
CA GLU A 69 -12.88 10.20 -2.67
C GLU A 69 -13.25 9.36 -1.44
N MET A 70 -13.73 10.06 -0.42
CA MET A 70 -14.19 9.48 0.84
C MET A 70 -15.46 8.65 0.62
N LYS A 71 -15.57 7.55 1.35
CA LYS A 71 -16.80 6.77 1.48
C LYS A 71 -17.06 6.47 2.95
N PRO A 72 -18.28 6.08 3.34
CA PRO A 72 -18.53 5.56 4.68
C PRO A 72 -17.59 4.38 4.98
N VAL A 73 -17.07 4.33 6.20
CA VAL A 73 -16.22 3.23 6.66
C VAL A 73 -17.07 1.98 6.84
N VAL A 74 -16.58 0.85 6.35
CA VAL A 74 -17.18 -0.46 6.56
C VAL A 74 -16.34 -1.21 7.58
N ALA A 75 -16.97 -1.73 8.63
CA ALA A 75 -16.28 -2.57 9.61
C ALA A 75 -15.84 -3.89 8.97
N THR A 76 -14.58 -4.25 9.17
CA THR A 76 -13.99 -5.49 8.63
C THR A 76 -13.28 -6.30 9.71
N THR A 77 -12.81 -7.49 9.34
CA THR A 77 -11.91 -8.31 10.18
C THR A 77 -10.50 -7.75 10.33
N SER A 78 -10.16 -6.66 9.63
CA SER A 78 -8.84 -6.00 9.66
C SER A 78 -8.99 -4.53 10.11
N PRO A 79 -9.46 -4.28 11.35
CA PRO A 79 -9.97 -2.98 11.77
C PRO A 79 -8.92 -1.86 11.74
N SER A 80 -7.63 -2.19 11.84
CA SER A 80 -6.55 -1.18 11.76
C SER A 80 -6.40 -0.57 10.36
N MET A 81 -7.03 -1.19 9.36
CA MET A 81 -7.08 -0.73 7.97
C MET A 81 -8.43 -0.09 7.61
N ASP A 82 -9.40 -0.05 8.54
CA ASP A 82 -10.73 0.54 8.33
C ASP A 82 -10.67 2.07 8.38
N ILE A 83 -10.10 2.66 7.32
CA ILE A 83 -9.85 4.10 7.22
C ILE A 83 -10.77 4.78 6.21
N GLN A 84 -11.17 6.01 6.53
CA GLN A 84 -11.88 6.88 5.60
C GLN A 84 -10.91 7.71 4.73
N ILE A 85 -9.81 8.16 5.32
CA ILE A 85 -8.75 8.96 4.72
C ILE A 85 -7.42 8.36 5.15
N SER A 86 -6.48 8.25 4.23
CA SER A 86 -5.12 7.79 4.50
C SER A 86 -4.20 8.98 4.77
N SER A 87 -3.96 9.29 6.04
CA SER A 87 -3.32 10.55 6.45
C SER A 87 -1.93 10.79 5.86
N ASN A 88 -1.11 9.75 5.66
CA ASN A 88 0.23 9.92 5.10
C ASN A 88 0.26 9.91 3.56
N PHE A 89 -0.90 9.72 2.89
CA PHE A 89 -0.99 9.82 1.43
C PHE A 89 -0.66 11.24 0.93
N GLU A 90 -0.91 12.27 1.75
CA GLU A 90 -0.52 13.65 1.47
C GLU A 90 0.99 13.80 1.18
N ARG A 91 1.85 13.03 1.86
CA ARG A 91 3.30 13.06 1.61
C ARG A 91 3.66 12.52 0.24
N LEU A 92 2.96 11.50 -0.22
CA LEU A 92 3.15 10.98 -1.58
C LEU A 92 2.63 11.98 -2.62
N LEU A 93 1.51 12.66 -2.37
CA LEU A 93 1.02 13.74 -3.24
C LEU A 93 2.05 14.86 -3.36
N PHE A 94 2.66 15.27 -2.25
CA PHE A 94 3.72 16.28 -2.28
C PHE A 94 4.90 15.87 -3.17
N GLU A 95 5.38 14.63 -3.04
CA GLU A 95 6.46 14.11 -3.88
C GLU A 95 6.02 13.98 -5.36
N SER A 96 4.78 13.57 -5.64
CA SER A 96 4.29 13.38 -7.02
C SER A 96 3.98 14.69 -7.74
N TYR A 97 3.66 15.76 -7.00
CA TYR A 97 3.53 17.12 -7.52
C TYR A 97 4.87 17.88 -7.61
N GLY A 98 6.01 17.18 -7.51
CA GLY A 98 7.32 17.84 -7.59
C GLY A 98 7.55 18.82 -6.44
N ARG A 99 6.98 18.53 -5.26
CA ARG A 99 7.04 19.35 -4.05
C ARG A 99 6.31 20.70 -4.16
N ASP A 100 5.32 20.79 -5.04
CA ASP A 100 4.41 21.93 -5.08
C ASP A 100 3.41 21.91 -3.92
N SER A 101 3.67 22.74 -2.91
CA SER A 101 2.81 22.89 -1.75
C SER A 101 1.45 23.52 -2.07
N ALA A 102 1.34 24.34 -3.11
CA ALA A 102 0.07 24.96 -3.50
C ALA A 102 -0.90 23.93 -4.09
N ALA A 103 -0.39 23.05 -4.96
CA ALA A 103 -1.17 21.93 -5.50
C ALA A 103 -1.70 21.01 -4.39
N VAL A 104 -0.86 20.66 -3.41
CA VAL A 104 -1.27 19.83 -2.26
C VAL A 104 -2.33 20.54 -1.42
N ARG A 105 -2.14 21.82 -1.08
CA ARG A 105 -3.14 22.59 -0.34
C ARG A 105 -4.49 22.63 -1.07
N SER A 106 -4.48 22.85 -2.38
CA SER A 106 -5.71 22.85 -3.18
C SER A 106 -6.43 21.49 -3.13
N ALA A 107 -5.70 20.39 -3.26
CA ALA A 107 -6.28 19.05 -3.16
C ALA A 107 -6.88 18.77 -1.78
N MET A 108 -6.16 19.14 -0.70
CA MET A 108 -6.64 18.95 0.67
C MET A 108 -7.85 19.85 0.99
N SER A 109 -7.91 21.07 0.47
CA SER A 109 -9.10 21.93 0.56
C SER A 109 -10.30 21.32 -0.17
N GLY A 110 -10.09 20.78 -1.37
CA GLY A 110 -11.14 20.08 -2.13
C GLY A 110 -11.70 18.87 -1.38
N LEU A 111 -10.82 18.09 -0.74
CA LEU A 111 -11.21 16.97 0.12
C LEU A 111 -12.10 17.43 1.28
N ARG A 112 -11.71 18.50 1.98
CA ARG A 112 -12.48 19.05 3.11
C ARG A 112 -13.84 19.59 2.70
N GLN A 113 -13.91 20.23 1.53
CA GLN A 113 -15.13 20.89 1.06
C GLN A 113 -16.13 19.90 0.45
N SER A 114 -15.65 18.94 -0.35
CA SER A 114 -16.49 18.10 -1.21
C SER A 114 -16.37 16.59 -0.94
N GLY A 115 -15.48 16.18 -0.05
CA GLY A 115 -15.18 14.77 0.21
C GLY A 115 -14.31 14.11 -0.87
N ALA A 116 -13.86 14.85 -1.89
CA ALA A 116 -13.04 14.30 -2.96
C ALA A 116 -12.11 15.33 -3.63
N PHE A 117 -11.12 14.83 -4.38
CA PHE A 117 -10.36 15.59 -5.38
C PHE A 117 -9.83 14.66 -6.48
N GLU A 118 -9.40 15.25 -7.59
CA GLU A 118 -8.74 14.53 -8.69
C GLU A 118 -7.25 14.81 -8.68
N ILE A 119 -6.46 13.75 -8.85
CA ILE A 119 -5.00 13.84 -8.99
C ILE A 119 -4.69 14.20 -10.44
N GLN A 120 -3.84 15.22 -10.64
CA GLN A 120 -3.45 15.63 -11.99
C GLN A 120 -2.79 14.46 -12.76
N PRO A 121 -2.99 14.37 -14.08
CA PRO A 121 -2.53 13.22 -14.87
C PRO A 121 -1.05 12.87 -14.71
N GLU A 122 -0.16 13.86 -14.70
CA GLU A 122 1.29 13.63 -14.54
C GLU A 122 1.66 13.12 -13.15
N ALA A 123 1.05 13.67 -12.09
CA ALA A 123 1.25 13.20 -10.73
C ALA A 123 0.71 11.76 -10.56
N LEU A 124 -0.46 11.46 -11.14
CA LEU A 124 -1.04 10.11 -11.13
C LEU A 124 -0.15 9.11 -11.89
N LYS A 125 0.40 9.50 -13.02
CA LYS A 125 1.35 8.69 -13.80
C LYS A 125 2.62 8.42 -13.01
N ALA A 126 3.17 9.43 -12.32
CA ALA A 126 4.32 9.27 -11.44
C ALA A 126 4.04 8.28 -10.30
N ILE A 127 2.87 8.39 -9.64
CA ILE A 127 2.45 7.45 -8.61
C ILE A 127 2.34 6.03 -9.16
N ARG A 128 1.66 5.84 -10.30
CA ARG A 128 1.43 4.51 -10.91
C ARG A 128 2.70 3.81 -11.41
N ARG A 129 3.78 4.56 -11.64
CA ARG A 129 5.10 3.99 -11.95
C ARG A 129 5.67 3.22 -10.75
N GLU A 130 5.49 3.78 -9.55
CA GLU A 130 6.09 3.26 -8.32
C GLU A 130 5.17 2.29 -7.57
N PHE A 131 3.85 2.53 -7.61
CA PHE A 131 2.86 1.81 -6.82
C PHE A 131 1.88 0.99 -7.64
N LYS A 132 1.48 -0.16 -7.09
CA LYS A 132 0.27 -0.90 -7.44
C LYS A 132 -0.67 -0.92 -6.24
N ALA A 133 -1.93 -1.25 -6.47
CA ALA A 133 -2.90 -1.40 -5.40
C ALA A 133 -3.89 -2.51 -5.70
N GLY A 134 -4.36 -3.19 -4.65
CA GLY A 134 -5.39 -4.20 -4.73
C GLY A 134 -6.27 -4.19 -3.49
N ARG A 135 -7.44 -4.81 -3.64
CA ARG A 135 -8.46 -4.93 -2.60
C ARG A 135 -8.71 -6.41 -2.28
N ALA A 136 -8.79 -6.74 -1.00
CA ALA A 136 -9.32 -8.00 -0.50
C ALA A 136 -10.65 -7.75 0.22
N THR A 137 -11.68 -8.55 -0.08
CA THR A 137 -12.92 -8.57 0.71
C THR A 137 -12.76 -9.46 1.93
N GLN A 138 -13.59 -9.28 2.97
CA GLN A 138 -13.58 -10.15 4.15
C GLN A 138 -13.64 -11.65 3.82
N LYS A 139 -14.45 -12.03 2.82
CA LYS A 139 -14.52 -13.43 2.34
C LYS A 139 -13.17 -13.91 1.80
N GLN A 140 -12.51 -13.10 0.98
CA GLN A 140 -11.19 -13.41 0.40
C GLN A 140 -10.11 -13.48 1.49
N VAL A 141 -10.19 -12.62 2.50
CA VAL A 141 -9.30 -12.66 3.68
C VAL A 141 -9.44 -13.98 4.42
N ALA A 142 -10.67 -14.39 4.77
CA ALA A 142 -10.93 -15.65 5.46
C ALA A 142 -10.47 -16.88 4.64
N GLU A 143 -10.71 -16.87 3.32
CA GLU A 143 -10.23 -17.90 2.40
C GLU A 143 -8.70 -17.96 2.36
N THR A 144 -8.03 -16.79 2.36
CA THR A 144 -6.56 -16.71 2.35
C THR A 144 -5.93 -17.24 3.63
N ILE A 145 -6.52 -16.95 4.80
CA ILE A 145 -6.07 -17.51 6.08
C ILE A 145 -6.17 -19.03 6.04
N ARG A 146 -7.33 -19.57 5.62
CA ARG A 146 -7.57 -21.02 5.55
C ARG A 146 -6.60 -21.71 4.59
N ALA A 147 -6.44 -21.16 3.38
CA ALA A 147 -5.55 -21.74 2.37
C ALA A 147 -4.09 -21.73 2.82
N THR A 148 -3.62 -20.62 3.37
CA THR A 148 -2.21 -20.50 3.83
C THR A 148 -1.91 -21.49 4.96
N LEU A 149 -2.82 -21.63 5.94
CA LEU A 149 -2.66 -22.60 7.02
C LEU A 149 -2.62 -24.03 6.49
N ALA A 150 -3.50 -24.38 5.56
CA ALA A 150 -3.57 -25.72 4.98
C ALA A 150 -2.33 -26.06 4.13
N GLU A 151 -1.81 -25.10 3.36
CA GLU A 151 -0.70 -25.31 2.42
C GLU A 151 0.67 -25.25 3.09
N THR A 152 0.83 -24.40 4.11
CA THR A 152 2.16 -24.06 4.68
C THR A 152 2.28 -24.33 6.17
N GLY A 153 1.18 -24.60 6.86
CA GLY A 153 1.14 -24.68 8.33
C GLY A 153 1.24 -23.32 9.03
N TYR A 154 1.35 -22.21 8.30
CA TYR A 154 1.48 -20.87 8.87
C TYR A 154 0.10 -20.20 9.06
N LEU A 155 -0.19 -19.76 10.27
CA LEU A 155 -1.42 -19.04 10.60
C LEU A 155 -1.24 -17.53 10.39
N LEU A 156 -2.13 -16.93 9.60
CA LEU A 156 -2.14 -15.49 9.32
C LEU A 156 -3.17 -14.76 10.18
N ASP A 157 -2.81 -13.56 10.65
CA ASP A 157 -3.80 -12.58 11.08
C ASP A 157 -4.53 -11.97 9.86
N PRO A 158 -5.73 -11.39 10.03
CA PRO A 158 -6.52 -10.83 8.92
C PRO A 158 -5.85 -9.70 8.11
N HIS A 159 -5.01 -8.88 8.74
CA HIS A 159 -4.28 -7.80 8.06
C HIS A 159 -3.23 -8.41 7.14
N THR A 160 -2.42 -9.35 7.66
CA THR A 160 -1.42 -10.06 6.85
C THR A 160 -2.06 -10.84 5.71
N ALA A 161 -3.20 -11.51 5.95
CA ALA A 161 -3.94 -12.22 4.92
C ALA A 161 -4.45 -11.31 3.79
N THR A 162 -4.83 -10.06 4.10
CA THR A 162 -5.13 -9.04 3.09
C THR A 162 -3.90 -8.77 2.21
N GLY A 163 -2.72 -8.63 2.83
CA GLY A 163 -1.44 -8.50 2.14
C GLY A 163 -1.16 -9.67 1.21
N ILE A 164 -1.23 -10.91 1.72
CA ILE A 164 -0.94 -12.13 0.96
C ILE A 164 -1.89 -12.29 -0.24
N PHE A 165 -3.18 -12.02 -0.04
CA PHE A 165 -4.17 -12.09 -1.12
C PHE A 165 -3.85 -11.10 -2.25
N VAL A 166 -3.49 -9.87 -1.93
CA VAL A 166 -3.14 -8.87 -2.94
C VAL A 166 -1.77 -9.17 -3.57
N ALA A 167 -0.83 -9.68 -2.79
CA ALA A 167 0.50 -10.07 -3.26
C ALA A 167 0.42 -11.17 -4.33
N SER A 168 -0.39 -12.22 -4.11
CA SER A 168 -0.52 -13.35 -5.05
C SER A 168 -1.00 -12.90 -6.45
N LYS A 169 -1.79 -11.83 -6.53
CA LYS A 169 -2.24 -11.24 -7.80
C LYS A 169 -1.20 -10.36 -8.50
N ASN A 170 -0.17 -9.93 -7.77
CA ASN A 170 0.86 -8.99 -8.24
C ASN A 170 2.27 -9.60 -8.33
N ALA A 171 2.48 -10.83 -7.85
CA ALA A 171 3.78 -11.51 -7.83
C ALA A 171 4.26 -12.06 -9.19
N LYS A 172 3.86 -11.47 -10.32
CA LYS A 172 4.11 -12.00 -11.68
C LYS A 172 5.51 -11.68 -12.24
N GLY A 173 6.52 -11.49 -11.40
CA GLY A 173 7.87 -11.09 -11.80
C GLY A 173 8.96 -12.01 -11.27
N THR A 174 10.20 -11.73 -11.64
CA THR A 174 11.38 -12.45 -11.12
C THR A 174 11.83 -11.95 -9.75
N SER A 175 11.42 -10.74 -9.37
CA SER A 175 11.72 -10.14 -8.07
C SER A 175 10.97 -10.90 -6.96
N PRO A 176 11.64 -11.36 -5.88
CA PRO A 176 10.95 -11.91 -4.72
C PRO A 176 9.96 -10.90 -4.15
N MET A 177 8.81 -11.38 -3.71
CA MET A 177 7.77 -10.58 -3.07
C MET A 177 7.83 -10.77 -1.55
N VAL A 178 8.05 -9.68 -0.82
CA VAL A 178 7.94 -9.63 0.64
C VAL A 178 6.58 -9.06 1.01
N THR A 179 5.78 -9.82 1.74
CA THR A 179 4.53 -9.31 2.32
C THR A 179 4.76 -9.00 3.79
N LEU A 180 4.42 -7.78 4.21
CA LEU A 180 4.56 -7.38 5.61
C LEU A 180 3.47 -8.03 6.45
N ALA A 181 3.88 -8.82 7.44
CA ALA A 181 3.00 -9.32 8.48
C ALA A 181 2.90 -8.30 9.60
N THR A 182 1.72 -7.69 9.77
CA THR A 182 1.56 -6.47 10.60
C THR A 182 1.02 -6.75 11.99
N ALA A 183 0.53 -7.96 12.26
CA ALA A 183 0.10 -8.37 13.58
C ALA A 183 0.36 -9.87 13.78
N HIS A 184 0.42 -10.29 15.05
CA HIS A 184 0.36 -11.70 15.41
C HIS A 184 -1.11 -12.18 15.33
N PRO A 185 -1.38 -13.43 14.91
CA PRO A 185 -2.73 -14.01 14.95
C PRO A 185 -3.37 -14.04 16.34
#